data_AF-A0A174IUS7-F1
#
_entry.id   AF-A0A174IUS7-F1
#
_cell.length_a   1.000
_cell.length_b   1.000
_cell.length_c   1.000
_cell.angle_alpha   90.00
_cell.angle_beta   90.00
_cell.angle_gamma   90.00
#
_symmetry.space_group_name_H-M   'P 1'
#
loop_
_entity.id
_entity.type
_entity.pdbx_description
1 polymer ?
#
loop_
_entity_poly.entity_id
_entity_poly.type
_entity_poly.pdbx_seq_one_letter_code
_entity_poly.pdbx_strand_id
1 'polypeptide(L)'
;MGEMPALSRKMTMLRYTDIRLYGAVLCLVLGLAAALSGLLLERVAAQNYEEELASPVLFDISEPERYSYVRLQYLTDSFVEHVKSKNQYYFGFDFMFRPYIISMKGELPENLKDLMEYTYSDGLEKPPAPVDVCGFGEPIQSELMGYARESYSLMWEETQIPMTMEEMSDIVGNYYLDAVPRTFLEQYPLGLLFYVVPAVLLAGAAVCGISYGRRLKAQNRRLAGRHGELAQADRELAAAGLRQCRIPV
;
A
#
# COMPACT_ATOMS: atom_id res chain seq x y z
N MET A 1 9.18 30.73 -45.37
CA MET A 1 9.46 29.38 -44.83
C MET A 1 9.60 28.46 -46.02
N GLY A 2 10.83 28.03 -46.36
CA GLY A 2 11.03 27.13 -47.50
C GLY A 2 10.41 25.77 -47.19
N GLU A 3 9.55 25.27 -48.09
CA GLU A 3 8.99 23.92 -47.98
C GLU A 3 10.12 22.88 -47.99
N MET A 4 10.05 21.90 -47.10
CA MET A 4 10.99 20.79 -47.09
C MET A 4 10.79 19.95 -48.35
N PRO A 5 11.86 19.61 -49.10
CA PRO A 5 11.75 18.68 -50.22
C PRO A 5 11.26 17.32 -49.70
N ALA A 6 10.42 16.64 -50.50
CA ALA A 6 9.99 15.27 -50.22
C ALA A 6 11.23 14.34 -50.22
N LEU A 7 11.54 13.77 -49.05
CA LEU A 7 12.70 12.90 -48.85
C LEU A 7 12.33 11.43 -49.08
N SER A 8 13.28 10.65 -49.60
CA SER A 8 13.15 9.19 -49.72
C SER A 8 12.87 8.52 -48.37
N ARG A 9 12.15 7.40 -48.40
CA ARG A 9 11.80 6.59 -47.21
C ARG A 9 13.02 6.17 -46.38
N LYS A 10 14.18 5.97 -47.02
CA LYS A 10 15.44 5.62 -46.33
C LYS A 10 16.02 6.82 -45.56
N MET A 11 15.91 8.02 -46.13
CA MET A 11 16.43 9.25 -45.54
C MET A 11 15.52 9.75 -44.41
N THR A 12 14.20 9.57 -44.55
CA THR A 12 13.27 9.79 -43.43
C THR A 12 13.51 8.79 -42.30
N MET A 13 13.76 7.51 -42.61
CA MET A 13 14.15 6.53 -41.60
C MET A 13 15.39 7.00 -40.83
N LEU A 14 16.53 7.23 -41.48
CA LEU A 14 17.77 7.68 -40.83
C LEU A 14 17.63 8.95 -39.97
N ARG A 15 16.73 9.86 -40.37
CA ARG A 15 16.49 11.10 -39.66
C ARG A 15 15.63 10.93 -38.41
N TYR A 16 14.62 10.06 -38.47
CA TYR A 16 13.62 9.93 -37.41
C TYR A 16 13.78 8.68 -36.53
N THR A 17 14.46 7.64 -37.01
CA THR A 17 14.78 6.45 -36.22
C THR A 17 15.90 6.77 -35.23
N ASP A 18 15.49 7.07 -34.00
CA ASP A 18 16.36 7.26 -32.86
C ASP A 18 15.97 6.27 -31.76
N ILE A 19 16.95 5.62 -31.15
CA ILE A 19 16.75 4.72 -30.02
C ILE A 19 15.99 5.40 -28.87
N ARG A 20 16.13 6.74 -28.75
CA ARG A 20 15.40 7.56 -27.77
C ARG A 20 13.90 7.63 -28.04
N LEU A 21 13.48 7.61 -29.31
CA LEU A 21 12.06 7.57 -29.68
C LEU A 21 11.47 6.21 -29.34
N TYR A 22 12.17 5.13 -29.67
CA TYR A 22 11.75 3.77 -29.32
C TYR A 22 11.67 3.58 -27.80
N GLY A 23 12.66 4.10 -27.04
CA GLY A 23 12.61 4.12 -25.58
C GLY A 23 11.42 4.91 -25.04
N ALA A 24 11.13 6.09 -25.61
CA ALA A 24 9.98 6.90 -25.20
C ALA A 24 8.66 6.16 -25.42
N VAL A 25 8.47 5.57 -26.61
CA VAL A 25 7.25 4.82 -26.95
C VAL A 25 7.11 3.58 -26.07
N LEU A 26 8.19 2.83 -25.86
CA LEU A 26 8.19 1.66 -24.99
C LEU A 26 7.81 2.02 -23.54
N CYS A 27 8.47 3.02 -22.96
CA CYS A 27 8.15 3.49 -21.61
C CYS A 27 6.72 4.04 -21.51
N LEU A 28 6.20 4.67 -22.56
CA LEU A 28 4.83 5.19 -22.58
C LEU A 28 3.82 4.05 -22.60
N VAL A 29 4.01 3.04 -23.46
CA VAL A 29 3.13 1.88 -23.53
C VAL A 29 3.14 1.10 -22.22
N LEU A 30 4.33 0.82 -21.67
CA LEU A 30 4.47 0.13 -20.39
C LEU A 30 3.89 0.94 -19.23
N GLY A 31 4.10 2.26 -19.21
CA GLY A 31 3.58 3.14 -18.17
C GLY A 31 2.05 3.21 -18.19
N LEU A 32 1.43 3.33 -19.37
CA LEU A 32 -0.02 3.32 -19.51
C LEU A 32 -0.62 1.96 -19.17
N ALA A 33 0.01 0.87 -19.61
CA ALA A 33 -0.42 -0.49 -19.25
C ALA A 33 -0.33 -0.72 -17.74
N ALA A 34 0.78 -0.32 -17.12
CA ALA A 34 0.96 -0.42 -15.68
C ALA A 34 -0.04 0.46 -14.91
N ALA A 35 -0.36 1.66 -15.40
CA ALA A 35 -1.38 2.52 -14.79
C ALA A 35 -2.77 1.86 -14.84
N LEU A 36 -3.15 1.30 -15.99
CA LEU A 36 -4.43 0.62 -16.13
C LEU A 36 -4.50 -0.63 -15.23
N SER A 37 -3.44 -1.44 -15.23
CA SER A 37 -3.34 -2.61 -14.34
C SER A 37 -3.36 -2.22 -12.86
N GLY A 38 -2.66 -1.16 -12.48
CA GLY A 38 -2.63 -0.64 -11.12
C GLY A 38 -4.02 -0.20 -10.64
N LEU A 39 -4.77 0.52 -11.48
CA LEU A 39 -6.15 0.93 -11.18
C LEU A 39 -7.10 -0.27 -11.04
N LEU A 40 -6.94 -1.30 -11.86
CA LEU A 40 -7.75 -2.51 -11.75
C LEU A 40 -7.40 -3.32 -10.49
N LEU A 41 -6.10 -3.48 -10.20
CA LEU A 41 -5.62 -4.17 -9.01
C LEU A 41 -6.06 -3.45 -7.74
N GLU A 42 -6.00 -2.11 -7.72
CA GLU A 42 -6.49 -1.32 -6.61
C GLU A 42 -7.98 -1.54 -6.38
N ARG A 43 -8.80 -1.53 -7.42
CA ARG A 43 -10.24 -1.79 -7.26
C ARG A 43 -10.52 -3.15 -6.67
N VAL A 44 -9.84 -4.19 -7.17
CA VAL A 44 -9.99 -5.55 -6.64
C VAL A 44 -9.50 -5.61 -5.19
N ALA A 45 -8.36 -5.00 -4.88
CA ALA A 45 -7.81 -5.00 -3.53
C ALA A 45 -8.68 -4.22 -2.54
N ALA A 46 -9.21 -3.07 -2.95
CA ALA A 46 -10.14 -2.27 -2.15
C ALA A 46 -11.46 -3.01 -1.92
N GLN A 47 -11.99 -3.69 -2.96
CA GLN A 47 -13.18 -4.53 -2.82
C GLN A 47 -12.94 -5.69 -1.85
N ASN A 48 -11.83 -6.41 -1.99
CA ASN A 48 -11.48 -7.49 -1.08
C ASN A 48 -11.34 -6.99 0.37
N TYR A 49 -10.77 -5.80 0.55
CA TYR A 49 -10.65 -5.17 1.87
C TYR A 49 -12.01 -4.80 2.47
N GLU A 50 -12.92 -4.21 1.67
CA GLU A 50 -14.29 -3.93 2.11
C GLU A 50 -15.07 -5.21 2.43
N GLU A 51 -14.90 -6.27 1.64
CA GLU A 51 -15.49 -7.58 1.90
C GLU A 51 -14.96 -8.18 3.20
N GLU A 52 -13.66 -8.08 3.46
CA GLU A 52 -13.02 -8.53 4.70
C GLU A 52 -13.57 -7.77 5.92
N LEU A 53 -13.73 -6.44 5.80
CA LEU A 53 -14.35 -5.60 6.83
C LEU A 53 -15.82 -5.97 7.08
N ALA A 54 -16.55 -6.36 6.04
CA ALA A 54 -17.97 -6.72 6.14
C ALA A 54 -18.22 -8.09 6.80
N SER A 55 -17.22 -8.97 6.81
CA SER A 55 -17.32 -10.31 7.39
C SER A 55 -16.21 -10.60 8.41
N PRO A 56 -16.23 -9.95 9.58
CA PRO A 56 -15.23 -10.19 10.61
C PRO A 56 -15.33 -11.62 11.15
N VAL A 57 -14.17 -12.25 11.39
CA VAL A 57 -14.07 -13.62 11.94
C VAL A 57 -13.78 -13.55 13.44
N LEU A 58 -14.14 -14.58 14.23
CA LEU A 58 -13.74 -14.61 15.64
C LEU A 58 -12.21 -14.51 15.75
N PHE A 59 -11.73 -13.63 16.63
CA PHE A 59 -10.31 -13.41 16.84
C PHE A 59 -9.60 -14.65 17.36
N ASP A 60 -8.56 -15.08 16.64
CA ASP A 60 -7.65 -16.13 17.07
C ASP A 60 -6.37 -15.48 17.62
N ILE A 61 -6.02 -15.89 18.83
CA ILE A 61 -4.90 -15.35 19.59
C ILE A 61 -3.54 -15.93 19.12
N SER A 62 -3.57 -16.92 18.23
CA SER A 62 -2.39 -17.57 17.64
C SER A 62 -2.09 -17.10 16.22
N GLU A 63 -3.13 -16.83 15.40
CA GLU A 63 -2.99 -16.48 13.98
C GLU A 63 -4.05 -15.47 13.51
N PRO A 64 -3.84 -14.15 13.68
CA PRO A 64 -4.85 -13.16 13.31
C PRO A 64 -4.52 -12.50 11.97
N GLU A 65 -4.35 -13.29 10.91
CA GLU A 65 -4.08 -12.77 9.57
C GLU A 65 -5.29 -12.03 8.93
N ARG A 66 -6.42 -11.94 9.64
CA ARG A 66 -7.69 -11.46 9.09
C ARG A 66 -8.34 -10.41 9.98
N TYR A 67 -9.22 -9.62 9.39
CA TYR A 67 -10.12 -8.77 10.15
C TYR A 67 -11.02 -9.61 11.07
N SER A 68 -10.97 -9.30 12.35
CA SER A 68 -11.55 -10.13 13.38
C SER A 68 -12.41 -9.33 14.36
N TYR A 69 -13.28 -10.05 15.09
CA TYR A 69 -14.03 -9.50 16.19
C TYR A 69 -13.81 -10.31 17.48
N VAL A 70 -13.92 -9.61 18.61
CA VAL A 70 -14.04 -10.21 19.95
C VAL A 70 -15.36 -9.76 20.54
N ARG A 71 -16.12 -10.71 21.11
CA ARG A 71 -17.35 -10.43 21.83
C ARG A 71 -17.04 -10.21 23.32
N LEU A 72 -17.12 -8.96 23.74
CA LEU A 72 -16.81 -8.56 25.11
C LEU A 72 -18.04 -8.54 25.98
N GLN A 73 -17.86 -9.02 27.21
CA GLN A 73 -18.82 -8.93 28.30
C GLN A 73 -18.30 -8.06 29.46
N TYR A 74 -16.98 -7.88 29.54
CA TYR A 74 -16.32 -7.02 30.53
C TYR A 74 -15.16 -6.25 29.87
N LEU A 75 -14.86 -5.08 30.41
CA LEU A 75 -13.79 -4.21 29.92
C LEU A 75 -13.17 -3.45 31.11
N THR A 76 -11.84 -3.46 31.22
CA THR A 76 -11.12 -2.71 32.26
C THR A 76 -10.88 -1.27 31.84
N ASP A 77 -10.34 -0.47 32.76
CA ASP A 77 -9.63 0.74 32.41
C ASP A 77 -8.37 0.45 31.57
N SER A 78 -7.85 1.50 30.93
CA SER A 78 -6.64 1.41 30.10
C SER A 78 -5.43 1.14 30.96
N PHE A 79 -4.73 0.02 30.75
CA PHE A 79 -3.53 -0.31 31.51
C PHE A 79 -2.26 0.38 30.99
N VAL A 80 -2.25 0.81 29.71
CA VAL A 80 -1.14 1.58 29.14
C VAL A 80 -1.60 2.47 28.00
N GLU A 81 -0.99 3.65 27.89
CA GLU A 81 -1.12 4.55 26.74
C GLU A 81 0.20 4.67 26.00
N HIS A 82 0.18 4.40 24.71
CA HIS A 82 1.38 4.52 23.87
C HIS A 82 1.61 5.98 23.46
N VAL A 83 2.67 6.60 24.01
CA VAL A 83 2.97 8.04 23.91
C VAL A 83 2.95 8.62 22.48
N LYS A 84 3.43 7.88 21.47
CA LYS A 84 3.50 8.42 20.08
C LYS A 84 2.18 8.32 19.31
N SER A 85 1.53 7.17 19.36
CA SER A 85 0.29 6.89 18.63
C SER A 85 -0.96 7.41 19.36
N LYS A 86 -0.85 7.63 20.68
CA LYS A 86 -1.96 7.89 21.61
C LYS A 86 -2.99 6.75 21.61
N ASN A 87 -2.53 5.54 21.37
CA ASN A 87 -3.35 4.34 21.48
C ASN A 87 -3.40 3.94 22.95
N GLN A 88 -4.59 3.63 23.42
CA GLN A 88 -4.86 3.12 24.76
C GLN A 88 -5.16 1.63 24.66
N TYR A 89 -4.63 0.86 25.60
CA TYR A 89 -4.75 -0.59 25.63
C TYR A 89 -5.55 -1.01 26.84
N TYR A 90 -6.51 -1.89 26.59
CA TYR A 90 -7.51 -2.33 27.55
C TYR A 90 -7.49 -3.85 27.66
N PHE A 91 -7.86 -4.39 28.82
CA PHE A 91 -8.24 -5.79 28.93
C PHE A 91 -9.74 -5.92 28.72
N GLY A 92 -10.11 -6.62 27.66
CA GLY A 92 -11.47 -7.07 27.43
C GLY A 92 -11.61 -8.53 27.84
N PHE A 93 -12.77 -8.92 28.37
CA PHE A 93 -13.08 -10.31 28.66
C PHE A 93 -14.35 -10.75 27.96
N ASP A 94 -14.34 -11.99 27.47
CA ASP A 94 -15.56 -12.65 27.02
C ASP A 94 -16.42 -13.13 28.21
N PHE A 95 -17.56 -13.76 27.92
CA PHE A 95 -18.43 -14.35 28.92
C PHE A 95 -17.76 -15.45 29.76
N MET A 96 -16.71 -16.08 29.23
CA MET A 96 -15.95 -17.15 29.89
C MET A 96 -14.75 -16.60 30.68
N PHE A 97 -14.63 -15.27 30.84
CA PHE A 97 -13.50 -14.59 31.45
C PHE A 97 -12.16 -14.85 30.75
N ARG A 98 -12.17 -15.13 29.45
CA ARG A 98 -10.94 -15.18 28.65
C ARG A 98 -10.48 -13.76 28.37
N PRO A 99 -9.23 -13.40 28.72
CA PRO A 99 -8.71 -12.07 28.51
C PRO A 99 -8.26 -11.86 27.06
N TYR A 100 -8.52 -10.65 26.56
CA TYR A 100 -8.08 -10.15 25.27
C TYR A 100 -7.50 -8.75 25.46
N ILE A 101 -6.40 -8.45 24.76
CA ILE A 101 -5.87 -7.08 24.72
C ILE A 101 -6.46 -6.37 23.52
N ILE A 102 -6.98 -5.16 23.74
CA ILE A 102 -7.62 -4.35 22.71
C ILE A 102 -7.00 -2.97 22.68
N SER A 103 -6.59 -2.54 21.49
CA SER A 103 -6.10 -1.18 21.23
C SER A 103 -7.23 -0.33 20.68
N MET A 104 -7.43 0.85 21.29
CA MET A 104 -8.34 1.87 20.79
C MET A 104 -7.67 3.24 20.80
N LYS A 105 -8.20 4.15 19.98
CA LYS A 105 -7.71 5.52 19.87
C LYS A 105 -8.84 6.51 20.05
N GLY A 106 -8.62 7.50 20.91
CA GLY A 106 -9.62 8.51 21.24
C GLY A 106 -10.55 8.05 22.36
N GLU A 107 -11.76 8.63 22.42
CA GLU A 107 -12.72 8.29 23.46
C GLU A 107 -13.40 6.95 23.21
N LEU A 108 -13.60 6.18 24.27
CA LEU A 108 -14.38 4.95 24.25
C LEU A 108 -15.83 5.23 23.78
N PRO A 109 -16.36 4.43 22.83
CA PRO A 109 -17.78 4.38 22.52
C PRO A 109 -18.66 4.19 23.77
N GLU A 110 -19.87 4.77 23.79
CA GLU A 110 -20.78 4.71 24.94
C GLU A 110 -21.07 3.28 25.40
N ASN A 111 -21.30 2.36 24.47
CA ASN A 111 -21.52 0.94 24.76
C ASN A 111 -20.32 0.25 25.45
N LEU A 112 -19.09 0.68 25.17
CA LEU A 112 -17.90 0.18 25.86
C LEU A 112 -17.70 0.87 27.22
N LYS A 113 -18.10 2.15 27.35
CA LYS A 113 -18.15 2.84 28.65
C LYS A 113 -19.12 2.15 29.60
N ASP A 114 -20.31 1.79 29.11
CA ASP A 114 -21.31 1.04 29.90
C ASP A 114 -20.77 -0.33 30.37
N LEU A 115 -20.04 -1.04 29.49
CA LEU A 115 -19.38 -2.29 29.85
C LEU A 115 -18.31 -2.10 30.92
N MET A 116 -17.52 -1.03 30.79
CA MET A 116 -16.47 -0.71 31.76
C MET A 116 -17.06 -0.34 33.11
N GLU A 117 -18.10 0.50 33.15
CA GLU A 117 -18.81 0.85 34.39
C GLU A 117 -19.42 -0.39 35.06
N TYR A 118 -20.05 -1.27 34.27
CA TYR A 118 -20.59 -2.53 34.78
C TYR A 118 -19.50 -3.46 35.35
N THR A 119 -18.32 -3.49 34.73
CA THR A 119 -17.19 -4.34 35.17
C THR A 119 -16.73 -4.02 36.59
N TYR A 120 -16.80 -2.74 36.98
CA TYR A 120 -16.47 -2.28 38.33
C TYR A 120 -17.69 -2.08 39.24
N SER A 121 -18.89 -2.45 38.79
CA SER A 121 -20.11 -2.36 39.59
C SER A 121 -20.16 -3.46 40.66
N ASP A 122 -20.99 -3.25 41.70
CA ASP A 122 -21.21 -4.22 42.79
C ASP A 122 -21.96 -5.50 42.34
N GLY A 123 -22.16 -5.71 41.02
CA GLY A 123 -22.83 -6.90 40.45
C GLY A 123 -24.34 -6.96 40.69
N LEU A 124 -24.94 -5.89 41.23
CA LEU A 124 -26.38 -5.77 41.49
C LEU A 124 -27.16 -5.23 40.28
N GLU A 125 -26.45 -4.70 39.29
CA GLU A 125 -27.03 -4.14 38.08
C GLU A 125 -27.28 -5.22 37.03
N LYS A 126 -28.21 -4.95 36.10
CA LYS A 126 -28.46 -5.86 34.99
C LYS A 126 -27.26 -5.80 34.04
N PRO A 127 -26.68 -6.95 33.62
CA PRO A 127 -25.55 -6.94 32.71
C PRO A 127 -25.91 -6.24 31.39
N PRO A 128 -25.03 -5.35 30.89
CA PRO A 128 -25.17 -4.79 29.55
C PRO A 128 -25.04 -5.90 28.50
N ALA A 129 -25.57 -5.63 27.31
CA ALA A 129 -25.45 -6.56 26.20
C ALA A 129 -23.97 -6.75 25.81
N PRO A 130 -23.55 -7.97 25.42
CA PRO A 130 -22.21 -8.18 24.89
C PRO A 130 -21.95 -7.26 23.70
N VAL A 131 -20.75 -6.68 23.62
CA VAL A 131 -20.35 -5.79 22.54
C VAL A 131 -19.29 -6.46 21.68
N ASP A 132 -19.53 -6.50 20.38
CA ASP A 132 -18.55 -6.97 19.40
C ASP A 132 -17.60 -5.82 19.05
N VAL A 133 -16.32 -5.99 19.34
CA VAL A 133 -15.25 -5.06 18.96
C VAL A 133 -14.48 -5.67 17.80
N CYS A 134 -14.34 -4.93 16.70
CA CYS A 134 -13.70 -5.39 15.48
C CYS A 134 -12.36 -4.69 15.25
N GLY A 135 -11.39 -5.41 14.70
CA GLY A 135 -10.04 -4.91 14.46
C GLY A 135 -9.15 -5.91 13.73
N PHE A 136 -7.91 -5.50 13.47
CA PHE A 136 -6.87 -6.38 12.94
C PHE A 136 -6.01 -6.91 14.09
N GLY A 137 -5.54 -8.15 14.01
CA GLY A 137 -4.57 -8.63 14.98
C GLY A 137 -3.18 -8.10 14.71
N GLU A 138 -2.54 -7.60 15.75
CA GLU A 138 -1.17 -7.10 15.70
C GLU A 138 -0.33 -7.85 16.75
N PRO A 139 0.92 -8.19 16.43
CA PRO A 139 1.77 -8.92 17.36
C PRO A 139 2.05 -8.07 18.61
N ILE A 140 1.94 -8.70 19.77
CA ILE A 140 2.25 -8.06 21.05
C ILE A 140 3.77 -7.96 21.17
N GLN A 141 4.27 -6.73 21.27
CA GLN A 141 5.68 -6.49 21.52
C GLN A 141 6.03 -6.82 22.97
N SER A 142 7.28 -7.20 23.23
CA SER A 142 7.74 -7.59 24.58
C SER A 142 7.51 -6.51 25.64
N GLU A 143 7.64 -5.23 25.29
CA GLU A 143 7.35 -4.10 26.19
C GLU A 143 5.86 -4.06 26.59
N LEU A 144 4.96 -4.16 25.60
CA LEU A 144 3.52 -4.19 25.83
C LEU A 144 3.11 -5.41 26.66
N MET A 145 3.70 -6.57 26.37
CA MET A 145 3.50 -7.79 27.16
C MET A 145 3.95 -7.60 28.62
N GLY A 146 5.03 -6.86 28.86
CA GLY A 146 5.51 -6.53 30.20
C GLY A 146 4.49 -5.71 30.99
N TYR A 147 3.95 -4.66 30.37
CA TYR A 147 2.89 -3.83 30.98
C TYR A 147 1.61 -4.63 31.23
N ALA A 148 1.22 -5.46 30.26
CA ALA A 148 0.05 -6.32 30.38
C ALA A 148 0.21 -7.27 31.59
N ARG A 149 1.37 -7.93 31.72
CA ARG A 149 1.68 -8.83 32.83
C ARG A 149 1.62 -8.14 34.18
N GLU A 150 2.21 -6.93 34.30
CA GLU A 150 2.19 -6.15 35.54
C GLU A 150 0.78 -5.74 35.94
N SER A 151 0.00 -5.21 34.99
CA SER A 151 -1.38 -4.80 35.24
C SER A 151 -2.29 -6.00 35.55
N TYR A 152 -2.16 -7.10 34.82
CA TYR A 152 -2.93 -8.32 35.07
C TYR A 152 -2.61 -8.93 36.44
N SER A 153 -1.34 -8.92 36.86
CA SER A 153 -0.95 -9.41 38.19
C SER A 153 -1.55 -8.56 39.33
N LEU A 154 -1.65 -7.24 39.14
CA LEU A 154 -2.27 -6.33 40.12
C LEU A 154 -3.78 -6.58 40.23
N MET A 155 -4.46 -6.88 39.12
CA MET A 155 -5.90 -7.15 39.14
C MET A 155 -6.26 -8.43 39.92
N TRP A 156 -5.34 -9.39 39.99
CA TRP A 156 -5.54 -10.69 40.65
C TRP A 156 -4.69 -10.87 41.91
N GLU A 157 -4.48 -9.78 42.66
CA GLU A 157 -3.60 -9.55 43.83
C GLU A 157 -3.37 -10.71 44.86
N GLU A 158 -4.08 -11.83 44.82
CA GLU A 158 -4.04 -12.90 45.83
C GLU A 158 -3.34 -14.22 45.41
N THR A 159 -3.09 -14.50 44.13
CA THR A 159 -2.50 -15.80 43.71
C THR A 159 -1.03 -15.70 43.30
N GLN A 160 -0.16 -15.92 44.29
CA GLN A 160 1.14 -16.63 44.26
C GLN A 160 2.01 -16.54 42.98
N ILE A 161 3.21 -15.97 43.17
CA ILE A 161 4.37 -15.91 42.25
C ILE A 161 4.15 -14.87 41.14
N PRO A 162 5.11 -13.94 40.92
CA PRO A 162 5.02 -13.02 39.78
C PRO A 162 4.96 -13.83 38.49
N MET A 163 3.82 -13.74 37.81
CA MET A 163 3.57 -14.39 36.53
C MET A 163 4.72 -14.13 35.57
N THR A 164 5.18 -15.18 34.89
CA THR A 164 6.22 -15.09 33.87
C THR A 164 5.66 -14.54 32.55
N MET A 165 6.53 -14.09 31.64
CA MET A 165 6.10 -13.61 30.32
C MET A 165 5.48 -14.73 29.47
N GLU A 166 5.94 -15.96 29.65
CA GLU A 166 5.44 -17.15 28.95
C GLU A 166 4.02 -17.49 29.42
N GLU A 167 3.80 -17.52 30.74
CA GLU A 167 2.46 -17.73 31.31
C GLU A 167 1.47 -16.64 30.88
N MET A 168 1.92 -15.38 30.83
CA MET A 168 1.07 -14.30 30.33
C MET A 168 0.74 -14.50 28.84
N SER A 169 1.72 -14.89 28.02
CA SER A 169 1.47 -15.21 26.61
C SER A 169 0.52 -16.41 26.45
N ASP A 170 0.57 -17.42 27.32
CA ASP A 170 -0.40 -18.52 27.27
C ASP A 170 -1.84 -18.08 27.62
N ILE A 171 -1.97 -17.00 28.40
CA ILE A 171 -3.26 -16.44 28.83
C ILE A 171 -3.86 -15.50 27.78
N VAL A 172 -3.10 -14.49 27.33
CA VAL A 172 -3.57 -13.46 26.38
C VAL A 172 -3.13 -13.68 24.95
N GLY A 173 -2.37 -14.75 24.68
CA GLY A 173 -1.74 -15.08 23.40
C GLY A 173 -0.67 -14.09 22.95
N ASN A 174 -0.32 -14.19 21.67
CA ASN A 174 0.80 -13.43 21.08
C ASN A 174 0.34 -12.19 20.30
N TYR A 175 -0.97 -11.98 20.18
CA TYR A 175 -1.55 -10.90 19.38
C TYR A 175 -2.64 -10.16 20.15
N TYR A 176 -2.73 -8.85 19.90
CA TYR A 176 -3.81 -8.01 20.41
C TYR A 176 -4.70 -7.55 19.25
N LEU A 177 -5.94 -7.20 19.57
CA LEU A 177 -6.88 -6.67 18.60
C LEU A 177 -6.70 -5.15 18.46
N ASP A 178 -6.22 -4.69 17.32
CA ASP A 178 -6.16 -3.26 16.98
C ASP A 178 -7.48 -2.80 16.35
N ALA A 179 -8.34 -2.18 17.17
CA ALA A 179 -9.62 -1.63 16.74
C ALA A 179 -9.51 -0.21 16.17
N VAL A 180 -8.28 0.29 15.96
CA VAL A 180 -8.07 1.60 15.32
C VAL A 180 -8.45 1.51 13.84
N PRO A 181 -9.37 2.35 13.34
CA PRO A 181 -9.75 2.34 11.94
C PRO A 181 -8.55 2.76 11.08
N ARG A 182 -8.14 1.88 10.18
CA ARG A 182 -7.07 2.12 9.20
C ARG A 182 -7.66 2.20 7.80
N THR A 183 -7.03 2.99 6.95
CA THR A 183 -7.35 2.98 5.52
C THR A 183 -6.64 1.81 4.82
N PHE A 184 -7.13 1.40 3.65
CA PHE A 184 -6.52 0.34 2.83
C PHE A 184 -5.00 0.53 2.64
N LEU A 185 -4.56 1.76 2.36
CA LEU A 185 -3.14 2.05 2.12
C LEU A 185 -2.29 2.02 3.40
N GLU A 186 -2.89 2.32 4.56
CA GLU A 186 -2.22 2.17 5.85
C GLU A 186 -2.06 0.71 6.23
N GLN A 187 -3.06 -0.13 5.90
CA GLN A 187 -2.99 -1.58 6.14
C GLN A 187 -2.07 -2.29 5.14
N TYR A 188 -2.12 -1.91 3.86
CA TYR A 188 -1.34 -2.51 2.77
C TYR A 188 -0.47 -1.47 2.07
N PRO A 189 0.68 -1.08 2.65
CA PRO A 189 1.55 -0.02 2.10
C PRO A 189 2.13 -0.39 0.72
N LEU A 190 2.23 -1.69 0.41
CA LEU A 190 2.64 -2.16 -0.92
C LEU A 190 1.66 -1.74 -2.03
N GLY A 191 0.41 -1.42 -1.69
CA GLY A 191 -0.55 -0.84 -2.64
C GLY A 191 -0.07 0.48 -3.26
N LEU A 192 0.84 1.20 -2.60
CA LEU A 192 1.46 2.41 -3.15
C LEU A 192 2.25 2.14 -4.45
N LEU A 193 2.73 0.90 -4.65
CA LEU A 193 3.43 0.51 -5.88
C LEU A 193 2.53 0.59 -7.12
N PHE A 194 1.21 0.47 -6.97
CA PHE A 194 0.24 0.64 -8.06
C PHE A 194 0.32 2.03 -8.68
N TYR A 195 0.81 3.02 -7.92
CA TYR A 195 0.94 4.41 -8.36
C TYR A 195 2.37 4.79 -8.74
N VAL A 196 3.35 4.31 -7.97
CA VAL A 196 4.76 4.68 -8.16
C VAL A 196 5.31 4.10 -9.46
N VAL A 197 5.05 2.81 -9.74
CA VAL A 197 5.61 2.15 -10.93
C VAL A 197 5.14 2.82 -12.23
N PRO A 198 3.84 3.08 -12.44
CA PRO A 198 3.39 3.80 -13.63
C PRO A 198 3.94 5.22 -13.71
N ALA A 199 3.98 5.95 -12.59
CA ALA A 199 4.49 7.32 -12.56
C ALA A 199 5.95 7.40 -13.02
N VAL A 200 6.81 6.48 -12.56
CA VAL A 200 8.22 6.43 -12.96
C VAL A 200 8.36 6.10 -14.45
N LEU A 201 7.58 5.15 -14.97
CA LEU A 201 7.61 4.80 -16.40
C LEU A 201 7.15 5.96 -17.30
N LEU A 202 6.08 6.65 -16.91
CA LEU A 202 5.57 7.82 -17.63
C LEU A 202 6.54 9.00 -17.56
N ALA A 203 7.19 9.24 -16.42
CA ALA A 203 8.25 10.23 -16.29
C ALA A 203 9.45 9.89 -17.20
N GLY A 204 9.85 8.61 -17.25
CA GLY A 204 10.87 8.13 -18.18
C GLY A 204 10.50 8.37 -19.65
N ALA A 205 9.25 8.10 -20.02
CA ALA A 205 8.74 8.39 -21.36
C ALA A 205 8.81 9.88 -21.71
N ALA A 206 8.42 10.75 -20.77
CA ALA A 206 8.49 12.20 -20.94
C ALA A 206 9.93 12.69 -21.13
N VAL A 207 10.88 12.22 -20.31
CA VAL A 207 12.31 12.58 -20.42
C VAL A 207 12.87 12.14 -21.77
N CYS A 208 12.62 10.89 -22.19
CA CYS A 208 13.04 10.37 -23.48
C CYS A 208 12.43 11.17 -24.64
N GLY A 209 11.14 11.45 -24.60
CA GLY A 209 10.43 12.24 -25.61
C GLY A 209 10.95 13.69 -25.73
N ILE A 210 11.17 14.36 -24.60
CA ILE A 210 11.76 15.71 -24.56
C ILE A 210 13.18 15.69 -25.14
N SER A 211 13.99 14.70 -24.76
CA SER A 211 15.36 14.57 -25.27
C SER A 211 15.41 14.35 -26.78
N TYR A 212 14.47 13.54 -27.31
CA TYR A 212 14.30 13.32 -28.74
C TYR A 212 13.87 14.60 -29.46
N GLY A 213 12.85 15.30 -28.93
CA GLY A 213 12.39 16.57 -29.49
C GLY A 213 13.46 17.66 -29.49
N ARG A 214 14.27 17.77 -28.43
CA ARG A 214 15.41 18.69 -28.36
C ARG A 214 16.46 18.37 -29.42
N ARG A 215 16.80 17.09 -29.61
CA ARG A 215 17.73 16.63 -30.66
C ARG A 215 17.18 16.96 -32.05
N LEU A 216 15.93 16.64 -32.33
CA LEU A 216 15.30 16.90 -33.62
C LEU A 216 15.26 18.40 -33.93
N LYS A 217 14.93 19.24 -32.95
CA LYS A 217 15.02 20.71 -33.08
C LYS A 217 16.44 21.17 -33.39
N ALA A 218 17.46 20.61 -32.72
CA ALA A 218 18.86 20.96 -32.98
C ALA A 218 19.32 20.50 -34.39
N GLN A 219 18.93 19.31 -34.84
CA GLN A 219 19.17 18.83 -36.20
C GLN A 219 18.47 19.73 -37.23
N ASN A 220 17.21 20.08 -37.02
CA ASN A 220 16.47 20.97 -37.91
C ASN A 220 17.13 22.35 -38.03
N ARG A 221 17.64 22.92 -36.92
CA ARG A 221 18.40 24.18 -36.94
C ARG A 221 19.70 24.06 -37.73
N ARG A 222 20.45 22.95 -37.60
CA ARG A 222 21.68 22.70 -38.36
C ARG A 222 21.43 22.48 -39.86
N LEU A 223 20.25 21.98 -40.20
CA LEU A 223 19.84 21.70 -41.57
C LEU A 223 19.12 22.88 -42.24
N ALA A 224 18.68 23.87 -41.46
CA ALA A 224 18.07 25.09 -41.98
C ALA A 224 19.07 25.83 -42.87
N GLY A 225 18.73 25.99 -44.15
CA GLY A 225 19.61 26.59 -45.16
C GLY A 225 20.52 25.61 -45.92
N ARG A 226 20.60 24.33 -45.52
CA ARG A 226 21.37 23.27 -46.21
C ARG A 226 20.47 22.30 -46.98
N HIS A 227 19.28 22.75 -47.39
CA HIS A 227 18.27 21.91 -48.04
C HIS A 227 18.73 21.35 -49.40
N GLY A 228 19.56 22.09 -50.14
CA GLY A 228 20.14 21.63 -51.41
C GLY A 228 21.11 20.45 -51.24
N GLU A 229 21.99 20.52 -50.25
CA GLU A 229 22.92 19.43 -49.90
C GLU A 229 22.16 18.19 -49.39
N LEU A 230 21.07 18.39 -48.66
CA LEU A 230 20.21 17.30 -48.19
C LEU A 230 19.52 16.56 -49.35
N ALA A 231 19.06 17.31 -50.35
CA ALA A 231 18.45 16.75 -51.55
C ALA A 231 19.47 16.08 -52.48
N GLN A 232 20.75 16.48 -52.42
CA GLN A 232 21.83 15.79 -53.11
C GLN A 232 22.19 14.47 -52.40
N ALA A 233 22.35 14.51 -51.07
CA ALA A 233 22.61 13.32 -50.27
C ALA A 233 21.47 12.28 -50.38
N ASP A 234 20.21 12.72 -50.45
CA ASP A 234 19.06 11.82 -50.65
C ASP A 234 19.11 11.12 -52.03
N ARG A 235 19.50 11.86 -53.08
CA ARG A 235 19.70 11.30 -54.43
C ARG A 235 20.84 10.28 -54.48
N GLU A 236 21.94 10.54 -53.78
CA GLU A 236 23.06 9.61 -53.66
C GLU A 236 22.67 8.34 -52.89
N LEU A 237 21.92 8.47 -51.79
CA LEU A 237 21.40 7.34 -51.00
C LEU A 237 20.41 6.48 -51.80
N ALA A 238 19.55 7.12 -52.60
CA ALA A 238 18.64 6.42 -53.50
C ALA A 238 19.39 5.66 -54.61
N ALA A 239 20.43 6.28 -55.20
CA ALA A 239 21.27 5.67 -56.22
C ALA A 239 22.11 4.49 -55.67
N ALA A 240 22.64 4.60 -54.46
CA ALA A 240 23.35 3.51 -53.79
C ALA A 240 22.43 2.32 -53.45
N GLY A 241 21.19 2.59 -53.04
CA GLY A 241 20.18 1.56 -52.82
C GLY A 241 19.81 0.77 -54.09
N LEU A 242 19.81 1.43 -55.26
CA LEU A 242 19.60 0.77 -56.55
C LEU A 242 20.79 -0.09 -56.99
N ARG A 243 22.03 0.28 -56.61
CA ARG A 243 23.23 -0.53 -56.89
C ARG A 243 23.28 -1.81 -56.07
N GLN A 244 22.79 -1.82 -54.83
CA GLN A 244 22.68 -3.04 -54.01
C GLN A 244 21.70 -4.07 -54.58
N CYS A 245 20.64 -3.65 -55.28
CA CYS A 245 19.72 -4.55 -56.01
C CYS A 245 20.25 -5.00 -57.38
N ARG A 246 21.39 -4.48 -57.85
CA ARG A 246 21.96 -4.74 -59.18
C ARG A 246 23.30 -5.46 -59.15
N ILE A 247 23.74 -6.00 -58.00
CA ILE A 247 24.87 -6.93 -57.97
C ILE A 247 24.34 -8.26 -58.55
N PRO A 248 24.77 -8.67 -59.76
CA PRO A 248 24.49 -10.03 -60.23
C PRO A 248 25.35 -11.00 -59.42
N VAL A 249 24.78 -12.16 -59.09
CA VAL A 249 25.54 -13.35 -58.65
C VAL A 249 26.57 -13.71 -59.70
#